data_AF-X5Y0K6-F1
#
_entry.id   AF-X5Y0K6-F1
#
_cell.length_a   1.000
_cell.length_b   1.000
_cell.length_c   1.000
_cell.angle_alpha   90.00
_cell.angle_beta   90.00
_cell.angle_gamma   90.00
#
_symmetry.space_group_name_H-M   'P 1'
#
loop_
_entity.id
_entity.type
_entity.pdbx_description
1 polymer ?
#
loop_
_entity_poly.entity_id
_entity_poly.type
_entity_poly.pdbx_seq_one_letter_code
_entity_poly.pdbx_strand_id
1 'polypeptide(L)'
;MDDGSNLRPLGSVFSEGYSHLASLMRLDLRLLQAEMKVKTSTIVSSGACGIAALVLFVLAAFAMVQFLILAMIHFGVGPMVACLIVAALLGVGGVLFLYLAKRALAGWTITPVETVNQVRTDIAALKQGMRFGSTQ
;
A
#
# COMPACT_ATOMS: atom_id res chain seq x y z
N MET A 1 12.19 60.97 24.33
CA MET A 1 11.09 60.02 24.56
C MET A 1 9.90 60.53 23.77
N ASP A 2 9.22 59.78 22.91
CA ASP A 2 9.02 58.33 22.87
C ASP A 2 8.70 57.86 21.43
N ASP A 3 8.95 56.59 21.19
CA ASP A 3 9.07 55.93 19.89
C ASP A 3 7.72 55.55 19.27
N GLY A 4 7.38 56.16 18.13
CA GLY A 4 6.23 55.81 17.29
C GLY A 4 6.51 54.59 16.42
N SER A 5 6.24 53.42 16.97
CA SER A 5 6.31 52.06 16.41
C SER A 5 6.09 51.92 14.88
N ASN A 6 7.17 51.55 14.18
CA ASN A 6 7.18 51.06 12.79
C ASN A 6 6.52 49.67 12.69
N LEU A 7 5.23 49.59 12.32
CA LEU A 7 4.50 48.32 12.05
C LEU A 7 4.45 47.94 10.55
N ARG A 8 5.39 48.40 9.73
CA ARG A 8 5.60 47.92 8.35
C ARG A 8 7.04 47.45 8.24
N PRO A 9 7.34 46.16 8.55
CA PRO A 9 7.87 45.29 7.49
C PRO A 9 7.65 43.78 7.66
N LEU A 10 7.08 43.26 8.76
CA LEU A 10 7.07 41.81 9.03
C LEU A 10 6.00 41.04 8.23
N GLY A 11 4.87 41.67 7.93
CA GLY A 11 3.77 41.03 7.19
C GLY A 11 4.07 40.81 5.70
N SER A 12 4.88 41.67 5.08
CA SER A 12 5.21 41.57 3.66
C SER A 12 6.20 40.44 3.38
N VAL A 13 7.23 40.24 4.23
CA VAL A 13 8.22 39.16 4.05
C VAL A 13 7.59 37.77 4.23
N PHE A 14 6.64 37.64 5.16
CA PHE A 14 5.85 36.40 5.32
C PHE A 14 4.98 36.11 4.09
N SER A 15 4.41 37.14 3.45
CA SER A 15 3.61 36.96 2.23
C SER A 15 4.45 36.56 1.01
N GLU A 16 5.67 37.07 0.91
CA GLU A 16 6.63 36.73 -0.16
C GLU A 16 7.17 35.30 0.00
N GLY A 17 7.42 34.85 1.24
CA GLY A 17 7.84 33.47 1.52
C GLY A 17 6.75 32.43 1.26
N TYR A 18 5.49 32.76 1.57
CA TYR A 18 4.34 31.88 1.33
C TYR A 18 4.04 31.70 -0.17
N SER A 19 4.27 32.75 -0.97
CA SER A 19 4.05 32.68 -2.43
C SER A 19 5.09 31.78 -3.13
N HIS A 20 6.34 31.75 -2.64
CA HIS A 20 7.38 30.83 -3.13
C HIS A 20 7.16 29.38 -2.68
N LEU A 21 6.72 29.14 -1.46
CA LEU A 21 6.38 27.79 -0.98
C LEU A 21 5.16 27.21 -1.73
N ALA A 22 4.16 28.04 -2.02
CA ALA A 22 3.00 27.65 -2.83
C ALA A 22 3.38 27.31 -4.28
N SER A 23 4.40 28.00 -4.83
CA SER A 23 4.96 27.72 -6.16
C SER A 23 5.65 26.35 -6.22
N LEU A 24 6.49 26.02 -5.22
CA LEU A 24 7.18 24.73 -5.11
C LEU A 24 6.21 23.56 -4.91
N MET A 25 5.23 23.68 -4.01
CA MET A 25 4.22 22.63 -3.80
C MET A 25 3.41 22.31 -5.06
N ARG A 26 3.10 23.32 -5.89
CA ARG A 26 2.38 23.11 -7.16
C ARG A 26 3.21 22.33 -8.17
N LEU A 27 4.53 22.51 -8.15
CA LEU A 27 5.44 21.78 -9.03
C LEU A 27 5.55 20.30 -8.61
N ASP A 28 5.73 20.07 -7.31
CA ASP A 28 5.79 18.71 -6.75
C ASP A 28 4.47 17.96 -6.95
N LEU A 29 3.32 18.62 -6.77
CA LEU A 29 2.01 18.02 -7.04
C LEU A 29 1.85 17.65 -8.52
N ARG A 30 2.35 18.47 -9.45
CA ARG A 30 2.30 18.16 -10.89
C ARG A 30 3.22 17.01 -11.28
N LEU A 31 4.42 16.95 -10.72
CA LEU A 31 5.37 15.86 -10.94
C LEU A 31 4.85 14.53 -10.36
N LEU A 32 4.36 14.56 -9.13
CA LEU A 32 3.72 13.42 -8.48
C LEU A 32 2.52 12.91 -9.28
N GLN A 33 1.69 13.82 -9.78
CA GLN A 33 0.51 13.47 -10.58
C GLN A 33 0.90 12.91 -11.96
N ALA A 34 1.98 13.40 -12.57
CA ALA A 34 2.52 12.86 -13.82
C ALA A 34 3.09 11.45 -13.62
N GLU A 35 3.85 11.23 -12.56
CA GLU A 35 4.41 9.91 -12.23
C GLU A 35 3.32 8.91 -11.86
N MET A 36 2.32 9.33 -11.07
CA MET A 36 1.14 8.53 -10.79
C MET A 36 0.37 8.19 -12.07
N LYS A 37 0.24 9.10 -13.05
CA LYS A 37 -0.40 8.81 -14.33
C LYS A 37 0.36 7.76 -15.15
N VAL A 38 1.69 7.81 -15.12
CA VAL A 38 2.53 6.84 -15.82
C VAL A 38 2.43 5.47 -15.14
N LYS A 39 2.55 5.39 -13.81
CA LYS A 39 2.39 4.14 -13.03
C LYS A 39 0.99 3.54 -13.15
N THR A 40 -0.05 4.37 -13.11
CA THR A 40 -1.44 3.91 -13.23
C THR A 40 -1.77 3.45 -14.64
N SER A 41 -1.26 4.10 -15.69
CA SER A 41 -1.47 3.65 -17.07
C SER A 41 -0.93 2.24 -17.32
N THR A 42 0.24 1.89 -16.77
CA THR A 42 0.81 0.53 -16.86
C THR A 42 0.02 -0.49 -16.03
N ILE A 43 -0.53 -0.08 -14.89
CA ILE A 43 -1.37 -0.93 -14.03
C ILE A 43 -2.77 -1.12 -14.60
N VAL A 44 -3.34 -0.14 -15.30
CA VAL A 44 -4.71 -0.21 -15.85
C VAL A 44 -4.77 -1.10 -17.09
N SER A 45 -3.76 -1.04 -17.97
CA SER A 45 -3.66 -1.93 -19.13
C SER A 45 -3.43 -3.40 -18.73
N SER A 46 -2.62 -3.66 -17.70
CA SER A 46 -2.40 -5.01 -17.16
C SER A 46 -3.49 -5.47 -16.18
N GLY A 47 -4.22 -4.52 -15.59
CA GLY A 47 -5.23 -4.79 -14.56
C GLY A 47 -6.47 -5.51 -15.11
N ALA A 48 -6.91 -5.17 -16.32
CA ALA A 48 -8.03 -5.87 -16.96
C ALA A 48 -7.68 -7.35 -17.25
N CYS A 49 -6.47 -7.61 -17.73
CA CYS A 49 -5.98 -8.97 -17.95
C CYS A 49 -5.77 -9.72 -16.62
N GLY A 50 -5.28 -9.03 -15.59
CA GLY A 50 -5.12 -9.58 -14.24
C GLY A 50 -6.45 -9.98 -13.60
N ILE A 51 -7.49 -9.15 -13.72
CA ILE A 51 -8.84 -9.47 -13.22
C ILE A 51 -9.42 -10.65 -13.99
N ALA A 52 -9.30 -10.67 -15.33
CA ALA A 52 -9.77 -11.79 -16.13
C ALA A 52 -9.06 -13.11 -15.77
N ALA A 53 -7.73 -13.07 -15.59
CA ALA A 53 -6.95 -14.22 -15.15
C ALA A 53 -7.36 -14.70 -13.75
N LEU A 54 -7.59 -13.77 -12.81
CA LEU A 54 -8.07 -14.08 -11.47
C LEU A 54 -9.45 -14.78 -11.52
N VAL A 55 -10.38 -14.26 -12.32
CA VAL A 55 -11.72 -14.85 -12.48
C VAL A 55 -11.64 -16.25 -13.05
N LEU A 56 -10.87 -16.46 -14.11
CA LEU A 56 -10.65 -17.79 -14.70
C LEU A 56 -9.98 -18.75 -13.72
N PHE A 57 -9.02 -18.27 -12.94
CA PHE A 57 -8.36 -19.07 -11.91
C PHE A 57 -9.34 -19.51 -10.82
N VAL A 58 -10.20 -18.62 -10.35
CA VAL A 58 -11.24 -18.95 -9.36
C VAL A 58 -12.24 -19.95 -9.92
N LEU A 59 -12.68 -19.78 -11.19
CA LEU A 59 -13.57 -20.72 -11.87
C LEU A 59 -12.92 -22.10 -12.02
N ALA A 60 -11.65 -22.17 -12.43
CA ALA A 60 -10.90 -23.41 -12.55
C ALA A 60 -10.75 -24.11 -11.19
N ALA A 61 -10.41 -23.36 -10.14
CA ALA A 61 -10.32 -23.88 -8.78
C ALA A 61 -11.66 -24.46 -8.31
N PHE A 62 -12.78 -23.75 -8.55
CA PHE A 62 -14.11 -24.24 -8.22
C PHE A 62 -14.47 -25.54 -8.96
N ALA A 63 -14.20 -25.61 -10.27
CA ALA A 63 -14.42 -26.81 -11.07
C ALA A 63 -13.59 -28.00 -10.56
N MET A 64 -12.35 -27.76 -10.13
CA MET A 64 -11.47 -28.79 -9.57
C MET A 64 -12.01 -29.36 -8.25
N VAL A 65 -12.55 -28.51 -7.37
CA VAL A 65 -13.19 -28.95 -6.12
C VAL A 65 -14.39 -29.85 -6.41
N GLN A 66 -15.25 -29.45 -7.37
CA GLN A 66 -16.41 -30.26 -7.75
C GLN A 66 -16.00 -31.61 -8.34
N PHE A 67 -14.98 -31.62 -9.20
CA PHE A 67 -14.42 -32.84 -9.74
C PHE A 67 -13.94 -33.80 -8.64
N LEU A 68 -13.25 -33.28 -7.62
CA LEU A 68 -12.78 -34.09 -6.49
C LEU A 68 -13.94 -34.70 -5.68
N ILE A 69 -15.01 -33.93 -5.45
CA ILE A 69 -16.20 -34.41 -4.76
C ILE A 69 -16.86 -35.52 -5.59
N LEU A 70 -17.07 -35.31 -6.89
CA LEU A 70 -17.65 -36.31 -7.79
C LEU A 70 -16.80 -37.58 -7.88
N ALA A 71 -15.47 -37.44 -7.91
CA ALA A 71 -14.56 -38.57 -7.90
C ALA A 71 -14.74 -39.41 -6.63
N MET A 72 -14.80 -38.78 -5.45
CA MET A 72 -15.07 -39.50 -4.19
C MET A 72 -16.43 -40.19 -4.20
N ILE A 73 -17.47 -39.55 -4.73
CA ILE A 73 -18.80 -40.16 -4.86
C ILE A 73 -18.72 -41.40 -5.78
N HIS A 74 -17.98 -41.32 -6.88
CA HIS A 74 -17.78 -42.44 -7.78
C HIS A 74 -17.06 -43.63 -7.11
N PHE A 75 -16.17 -43.37 -6.15
CA PHE A 75 -15.55 -44.39 -5.30
C PHE A 75 -16.48 -44.98 -4.22
N GLY A 76 -17.76 -44.57 -4.19
CA GLY A 76 -18.75 -45.09 -3.25
C GLY A 76 -18.85 -44.32 -1.94
N VAL A 77 -18.19 -43.16 -1.82
CA VAL A 77 -18.34 -42.30 -0.64
C VAL A 77 -19.66 -41.52 -0.74
N GLY A 78 -20.44 -41.52 0.35
CA GLY A 78 -21.70 -40.78 0.38
C GLY A 78 -21.50 -39.27 0.10
N PRO A 79 -22.42 -38.59 -0.60
CA PRO A 79 -22.23 -37.20 -1.04
C PRO A 79 -21.92 -36.23 0.11
N MET A 80 -22.63 -36.36 1.24
CA MET A 80 -22.38 -35.52 2.42
C MET A 80 -20.97 -35.72 2.98
N VAL A 81 -20.51 -36.96 3.06
CA VAL A 81 -19.21 -37.31 3.64
C VAL A 81 -18.08 -36.86 2.70
N ALA A 82 -18.26 -37.01 1.38
CA ALA A 82 -17.32 -36.52 0.38
C ALA A 82 -17.14 -35.00 0.49
N CYS A 83 -18.24 -34.24 0.57
CA CYS A 83 -18.18 -32.79 0.76
C CYS A 83 -17.45 -32.40 2.05
N LEU A 84 -17.73 -33.06 3.17
CA LEU A 84 -17.06 -32.79 4.45
C LEU A 84 -15.55 -33.07 4.38
N ILE A 85 -15.14 -34.18 3.77
CA ILE A 85 -13.73 -34.55 3.65
C ILE A 85 -12.99 -33.55 2.76
N VAL A 86 -13.54 -33.21 1.59
CA VAL A 86 -12.92 -32.23 0.68
C VAL A 86 -12.83 -30.86 1.32
N ALA A 87 -13.88 -30.40 2.01
CA ALA A 87 -13.89 -29.14 2.73
C ALA A 87 -12.85 -29.11 3.87
N ALA A 88 -12.74 -30.20 4.64
CA ALA A 88 -11.74 -30.31 5.70
C ALA A 88 -10.31 -30.27 5.14
N LEU A 89 -10.03 -31.02 4.07
CA LEU A 89 -8.72 -31.03 3.40
C LEU A 89 -8.34 -29.65 2.87
N LEU A 90 -9.25 -28.98 2.14
CA LEU A 90 -8.99 -27.64 1.63
C LEU A 90 -8.90 -26.59 2.75
N GLY A 91 -9.69 -26.72 3.81
CA GLY A 91 -9.65 -25.82 4.96
C GLY A 91 -8.32 -25.88 5.70
N VAL A 92 -7.88 -27.10 6.06
CA VAL A 92 -6.59 -27.31 6.75
C VAL A 92 -5.43 -26.90 5.84
N GLY A 93 -5.45 -27.32 4.56
CA GLY A 93 -4.45 -26.93 3.58
C GLY A 93 -4.39 -25.42 3.39
N GLY A 94 -5.54 -24.77 3.28
CA GLY A 94 -5.66 -23.31 3.13
C GLY A 94 -5.09 -22.55 4.32
N VAL A 95 -5.38 -22.97 5.55
CA VAL A 95 -4.79 -22.38 6.77
C VAL A 95 -3.28 -22.56 6.80
N LEU A 96 -2.78 -23.74 6.43
CA LEU A 96 -1.34 -24.01 6.37
C LEU A 96 -0.65 -23.14 5.30
N PHE A 97 -1.22 -23.06 4.10
CA PHE A 97 -0.72 -22.18 3.04
C PHE A 97 -0.78 -20.71 3.43
N LEU A 98 -1.83 -20.26 4.11
CA LEU A 98 -1.90 -18.89 4.64
C LEU A 98 -0.80 -18.64 5.67
N TYR A 99 -0.53 -19.61 6.55
CA TYR A 99 0.55 -19.49 7.53
C TYR A 99 1.93 -19.43 6.84
N LEU A 100 2.18 -20.30 5.86
CA LEU A 100 3.40 -20.30 5.06
C LEU A 100 3.54 -19.02 4.25
N ALA A 101 2.47 -18.54 3.60
CA ALA A 101 2.45 -17.31 2.85
C ALA A 101 2.74 -16.12 3.77
N LYS A 102 2.07 -16.00 4.92
CA LYS A 102 2.37 -14.95 5.91
C LYS A 102 3.83 -15.00 6.36
N ARG A 103 4.40 -16.19 6.56
CA ARG A 103 5.81 -16.35 6.95
C ARG A 103 6.76 -16.00 5.81
N ALA A 104 6.43 -16.36 4.57
CA ALA A 104 7.19 -16.00 3.38
C ALA A 104 7.15 -14.48 3.13
N LEU A 105 5.99 -13.85 3.30
CA LEU A 105 5.84 -12.40 3.20
C LEU A 105 6.51 -11.65 4.36
N ALA A 106 6.56 -12.23 5.57
CA ALA A 106 7.33 -11.67 6.69
C ALA A 106 8.85 -11.81 6.49
N GLY A 107 9.29 -12.86 5.80
CA GLY A 107 10.69 -13.04 5.38
C GLY A 107 11.08 -12.21 4.15
N TRP A 108 10.11 -11.88 3.30
CA TRP A 108 10.30 -10.93 2.21
C TRP A 108 10.24 -9.51 2.77
N THR A 109 11.43 -8.95 2.99
CA THR A 109 11.68 -7.53 3.29
C THR A 109 11.20 -6.61 2.16
N ILE A 110 9.88 -6.53 1.93
CA ILE A 110 9.25 -5.50 1.10
C ILE A 110 9.00 -4.22 1.92
N THR A 111 9.45 -4.17 3.17
CA THR A 111 9.77 -2.88 3.80
C THR A 111 11.17 -2.48 3.35
N PRO A 112 11.33 -1.44 2.50
CA PRO A 112 12.65 -0.82 2.30
C PRO A 112 13.05 -0.23 3.65
N VAL A 113 13.85 -0.99 4.40
CA VAL A 113 14.29 -0.66 5.76
C VAL A 113 15.05 0.67 5.78
N GLU A 114 15.77 0.94 4.68
CA GLU A 114 16.42 2.21 4.37
C GLU A 114 15.43 3.39 4.37
N THR A 115 14.29 3.28 3.70
CA THR A 115 13.33 4.40 3.56
C THR A 115 12.65 4.73 4.89
N VAL A 116 12.31 3.72 5.70
CA VAL A 116 11.69 3.96 7.01
C VAL A 116 12.68 4.60 7.98
N ASN A 117 13.94 4.19 7.94
CA ASN A 117 14.97 4.75 8.80
C ASN A 117 15.35 6.19 8.37
N GLN A 118 15.41 6.46 7.07
CA GLN A 118 15.63 7.81 6.53
C GLN A 118 14.48 8.77 6.92
N VAL A 119 13.23 8.36 6.77
CA VAL A 119 12.06 9.17 7.20
C VAL A 119 12.08 9.43 8.71
N ARG A 120 12.47 8.42 9.52
CA ARG A 120 12.60 8.59 10.97
C ARG A 120 13.71 9.58 11.34
N THR A 121 14.80 9.58 10.57
CA THR A 121 15.95 10.49 10.78
C THR A 121 15.60 11.91 10.37
N ASP A 122 14.86 12.09 9.28
CA ASP A 122 14.37 13.40 8.83
C ASP A 122 13.36 14.01 9.82
N ILE A 123 12.47 13.20 10.40
CA ILE A 123 11.54 13.67 11.44
C ILE A 123 12.31 14.10 12.70
N ALA A 124 13.38 13.37 13.06
CA ALA A 124 14.24 13.74 14.18
C ALA A 124 15.00 15.05 13.91
N ALA A 125 15.54 15.23 12.71
CA ALA A 125 16.24 16.45 12.28
C ALA A 125 15.29 17.66 12.23
N LEU A 126 14.06 17.50 11.72
CA LEU A 126 13.03 18.54 11.72
C LEU A 126 12.63 18.97 13.14
N LYS A 127 12.53 18.02 14.07
CA LYS A 127 12.23 18.31 15.48
C LYS A 127 13.37 19.08 16.16
N GLN A 128 14.62 18.81 15.78
CA GLN A 128 15.77 19.56 16.27
C GLN A 128 15.85 20.95 15.63
N GLY A 129 15.57 21.08 14.33
CA GLY A 129 15.50 22.37 13.63
C GLY A 129 14.46 23.32 14.23
N MET A 130 13.26 22.83 14.56
CA MET A 130 12.24 23.63 15.25
C MET A 130 12.66 24.06 16.67
N ARG A 131 13.50 23.28 17.35
CA ARG A 131 13.98 23.59 18.71
C ARG A 131 15.12 24.60 18.71
N PHE A 132 15.88 24.73 17.62
CA PHE A 132 16.95 25.74 17.48
C PHE A 132 16.50 27.04 16.81
N GLY A 133 15.37 27.04 16.09
CA GLY A 133 14.79 28.25 15.50
C GLY A 133 14.13 29.22 16.50
N SER A 134 14.06 28.90 17.78
CA SER A 134 13.43 29.76 18.81
C SER A 134 14.42 30.57 19.65
N THR A 135 15.70 30.62 19.27
CA THR A 135 16.76 31.34 20.02
C THR A 135 17.61 32.28 19.16
N GLN A 136 17.11 32.75 18.02
CA GLN A 136 17.73 33.88 17.31
C GLN A 136 16.71 34.95 16.98
#